data_AF-A0A2T4BFK8-F1
#
_entry.id   AF-A0A2T4BFK8-F1
#
_cell.length_a   1.000
_cell.length_b   1.000
_cell.length_c   1.000
_cell.angle_alpha   90.00
_cell.angle_beta   90.00
_cell.angle_gamma   90.00
#
_symmetry.space_group_name_H-M   'P 1'
#
loop_
_entity.id
_entity.type
_entity.pdbx_description
1 polymer ?
#
loop_
_entity_poly.entity_id
_entity_poly.type
_entity_poly.pdbx_seq_one_letter_code
_entity_poly.pdbx_strand_id
1 'polypeptide(L)'
;FPTLYFTSGAGTFANQLYHTAMMLILAQKPRTLQVDQRRSWSLSRLWHAQRICGISVNNNRYECWDPCLLASFYLAARHMTHETQQREILIGFNRIGALGWRVDGFVERLLQEWHS
;
A
#
# COMPACT_ATOMS: atom_id res chain seq x y z
N PHE A 1 -3.47 -10.43 -2.56
CA PHE A 1 -4.04 -9.14 -3.06
C PHE A 1 -4.50 -9.27 -4.51
N PRO A 2 -5.34 -8.36 -5.07
CA PRO A 2 -5.64 -8.40 -6.51
C PRO A 2 -4.38 -8.12 -7.35
N THR A 3 -4.15 -8.92 -8.39
CA THR A 3 -3.09 -8.68 -9.37
C THR A 3 -3.47 -7.51 -10.28
N LEU A 4 -2.58 -6.53 -10.41
CA LEU A 4 -2.77 -5.34 -11.25
C LEU A 4 -1.63 -5.26 -12.26
N TYR A 5 -1.98 -5.03 -13.53
CA TYR A 5 -1.02 -4.90 -14.61
C TYR A 5 -0.96 -3.45 -15.09
N PHE A 6 0.26 -2.92 -15.20
CA PHE A 6 0.53 -1.60 -15.76
C PHE A 6 1.48 -1.75 -16.95
N THR A 7 1.29 -0.91 -17.96
CA THR A 7 2.08 -0.93 -19.19
C THR A 7 3.46 -0.30 -19.02
N SER A 8 3.71 0.45 -17.94
CA SER A 8 4.98 1.12 -17.65
C SER A 8 5.20 1.35 -16.15
N GLY A 9 6.46 1.57 -15.75
CA GLY A 9 6.82 1.96 -14.38
C GLY A 9 6.18 3.29 -13.96
N ALA A 10 6.05 4.25 -14.88
CA ALA A 10 5.33 5.50 -14.64
C ALA A 10 3.85 5.26 -14.33
N GLY A 11 3.21 4.29 -15.00
CA GLY A 11 1.84 3.87 -14.70
C GLY A 11 1.71 3.27 -13.30
N THR A 12 2.62 2.40 -12.91
CA THR A 12 2.70 1.83 -11.55
C THR A 12 2.84 2.95 -10.50
N PHE A 13 3.79 3.87 -10.73
CA PHE A 13 4.08 4.98 -9.81
C PHE A 13 2.87 5.89 -9.63
N ALA A 14 2.30 6.38 -10.73
CA ALA A 14 1.15 7.29 -10.69
C ALA A 14 -0.07 6.65 -10.00
N ASN A 15 -0.35 5.38 -10.24
CA ASN A 15 -1.48 4.68 -9.61
C ASN A 15 -1.26 4.48 -8.11
N GLN A 16 -0.04 4.12 -7.70
CA GLN A 16 0.25 3.95 -6.28
C GLN A 16 0.16 5.29 -5.53
N LEU A 17 0.69 6.38 -6.11
CA LEU A 17 0.56 7.72 -5.52
C LEU A 17 -0.90 8.20 -5.49
N TYR A 18 -1.68 7.96 -6.55
CA TYR A 18 -3.11 8.29 -6.56
C TYR A 18 -3.83 7.63 -5.37
N HIS A 19 -3.63 6.33 -5.18
CA HIS A 19 -4.26 5.63 -4.06
C HIS A 19 -3.74 6.09 -2.71
N THR A 20 -2.44 6.41 -2.61
CA THR A 20 -1.84 6.96 -1.38
C THR A 20 -2.45 8.31 -1.02
N ALA A 21 -2.56 9.22 -1.99
CA ALA A 21 -3.19 10.52 -1.80
C ALA A 21 -4.65 10.37 -1.37
N MET A 22 -5.42 9.52 -2.05
CA MET A 22 -6.81 9.26 -1.67
C MET A 22 -6.93 8.68 -0.26
N MET A 23 -6.07 7.73 0.12
CA MET A 23 -6.04 7.15 1.46
C MET A 23 -5.79 8.23 2.53
N LEU A 24 -4.83 9.14 2.30
CA LEU A 24 -4.50 10.24 3.19
C LEU A 24 -5.63 11.28 3.29
N ILE A 25 -6.19 11.70 2.16
CA ILE A 25 -7.31 12.66 2.12
C ILE A 25 -8.53 12.10 2.86
N LEU A 26 -8.87 10.83 2.61
CA LEU A 26 -9.99 10.17 3.30
C LEU A 26 -9.74 9.99 4.80
N ALA A 27 -8.49 9.97 5.26
CA ALA A 27 -8.16 9.93 6.68
C ALA A 27 -8.44 11.25 7.39
N GLN A 28 -8.41 12.35 6.65
CA GLN A 28 -8.72 13.70 7.13
C GLN A 28 -10.16 14.14 6.81
N LYS A 29 -11.02 13.23 6.32
CA LYS A 29 -12.40 13.54 5.95
C LYS A 29 -13.17 14.10 7.17
N PRO A 30 -13.72 15.33 7.10
CA PRO A 30 -14.52 15.89 8.18
C PRO A 30 -15.76 15.02 8.46
N ARG A 31 -16.06 14.78 9.74
CA ARG A 31 -17.24 14.00 10.16
C ARG A 31 -18.58 14.63 9.73
N THR A 32 -18.58 15.94 9.53
CA THR A 32 -19.73 16.73 9.06
C THR A 32 -20.00 16.57 7.57
N LEU A 33 -19.05 16.05 6.79
CA LEU A 33 -19.18 15.87 5.35
C LEU A 33 -19.96 14.57 5.05
N GLN A 34 -21.28 14.71 4.87
CA GLN A 34 -22.14 13.62 4.42
C GLN A 34 -21.97 13.39 2.92
N VAL A 35 -21.03 12.50 2.59
CA VAL A 35 -20.92 11.93 1.24
C VAL A 35 -21.60 10.58 1.28
N ASP A 36 -22.45 10.28 0.29
CA ASP A 36 -23.12 8.99 0.19
C ASP A 36 -22.08 7.87 0.02
N GLN A 37 -21.69 7.26 1.13
CA GLN A 37 -20.68 6.21 1.19
C GLN A 37 -21.20 4.87 0.69
N ARG A 38 -22.51 4.73 0.49
CA ARG A 38 -23.14 3.42 0.29
C ARG A 38 -22.82 2.79 -1.07
N ARG A 39 -22.13 3.49 -1.99
CA ARG A 39 -21.96 3.00 -3.37
C ARG A 39 -20.58 3.18 -4.02
N SER A 40 -19.59 3.76 -3.35
CA SER A 40 -18.27 3.94 -3.98
C SER A 40 -17.11 3.37 -3.16
N TRP A 41 -16.50 2.30 -3.66
CA TRP A 41 -15.26 1.74 -3.10
C TRP A 41 -14.11 2.75 -3.08
N SER A 42 -14.14 3.77 -3.95
CA SER A 42 -13.16 4.87 -3.96
C SER A 42 -13.26 5.82 -2.75
N LEU A 43 -14.25 5.66 -1.87
CA LEU A 43 -14.35 6.37 -0.60
C LEU A 43 -13.85 5.53 0.59
N SER A 44 -13.45 4.28 0.36
CA SER A 44 -12.94 3.39 1.39
C SER A 44 -11.42 3.51 1.51
N ARG A 45 -10.95 3.95 2.68
CA ARG A 45 -9.52 3.96 3.02
C ARG A 45 -8.87 2.58 2.90
N LEU A 46 -9.56 1.56 3.41
CA LEU A 46 -9.05 0.19 3.37
C LEU A 46 -8.92 -0.32 1.93
N TRP A 47 -9.88 0.03 1.06
CA TRP A 47 -9.79 -0.33 -0.35
C TRP A 47 -8.56 0.28 -1.03
N HIS A 48 -8.26 1.55 -0.75
CA HIS A 48 -7.04 2.20 -1.23
C HIS A 48 -5.77 1.55 -0.67
N ALA A 49 -5.73 1.23 0.63
CA ALA A 49 -4.61 0.53 1.25
C ALA A 49 -4.37 -0.84 0.58
N GLN A 50 -5.43 -1.61 0.32
CA GLN A 50 -5.34 -2.90 -0.37
C GLN A 50 -4.85 -2.75 -1.82
N ARG A 51 -5.24 -1.67 -2.51
CA ARG A 51 -4.70 -1.35 -3.84
C ARG A 51 -3.21 -1.06 -3.79
N ILE A 52 -2.75 -0.22 -2.86
CA ILE A 52 -1.32 0.11 -2.70
C ILE A 52 -0.50 -1.16 -2.41
N CYS A 53 -0.95 -1.99 -1.45
CA CYS A 53 -0.29 -3.26 -1.15
C CYS A 53 -0.29 -4.18 -2.38
N GLY A 54 -1.41 -4.31 -3.09
CA GLY A 54 -1.52 -5.10 -4.31
C GLY A 54 -0.58 -4.65 -5.43
N ILE A 55 -0.46 -3.34 -5.66
CA ILE A 55 0.51 -2.80 -6.63
C ILE A 55 1.93 -3.17 -6.19
N SER A 56 2.25 -2.99 -4.91
CA SER A 56 3.57 -3.20 -4.34
C SER A 56 4.03 -4.65 -4.40
N VAL A 57 3.20 -5.60 -3.95
CA VAL A 57 3.56 -7.03 -3.97
C VAL A 57 3.70 -7.63 -5.38
N ASN A 58 3.14 -6.96 -6.39
CA ASN A 58 3.25 -7.35 -7.79
C ASN A 58 4.28 -6.51 -8.58
N ASN A 59 4.94 -5.53 -7.96
CA ASN A 59 5.97 -4.71 -8.59
C ASN A 59 7.34 -5.40 -8.56
N ASN A 60 7.59 -6.26 -9.55
CA ASN A 60 8.79 -7.09 -9.63
C ASN A 60 9.98 -6.43 -10.37
N ARG A 61 9.90 -5.14 -10.70
CA ARG A 61 10.94 -4.44 -11.49
C ARG A 61 11.83 -3.58 -10.59
N TYR A 62 13.14 -3.78 -10.68
CA TYR A 62 14.14 -3.07 -9.88
C TYR A 62 14.04 -1.55 -10.09
N GLU A 63 13.97 -1.11 -11.34
CA GLU A 63 13.94 0.29 -11.76
C GLU A 63 12.64 1.03 -11.40
N CYS A 64 11.65 0.32 -10.88
CA CYS A 64 10.33 0.86 -10.56
C CYS A 64 10.12 1.13 -9.06
N TRP A 65 11.19 1.10 -8.25
CA TRP A 65 11.13 1.45 -6.84
C TRP A 65 11.81 2.79 -6.56
N ASP A 66 11.18 3.58 -5.71
CA ASP A 66 11.70 4.84 -5.19
C ASP A 66 11.22 5.01 -3.73
N PRO A 67 11.77 6.00 -2.97
CA PRO A 67 11.42 6.16 -1.56
C PRO A 67 9.93 6.43 -1.31
N CYS A 68 9.22 7.10 -2.22
CA CYS A 68 7.80 7.39 -2.09
C CYS A 68 6.97 6.11 -2.21
N LEU A 69 7.29 5.22 -3.17
CA LEU A 69 6.62 3.93 -3.30
C LEU A 69 6.84 3.03 -2.09
N LEU A 70 8.07 2.99 -1.58
CA LEU A 70 8.38 2.21 -0.39
C LEU A 70 7.63 2.74 0.84
N ALA A 71 7.58 4.06 1.01
CA ALA A 71 6.84 4.70 2.09
C ALA A 71 5.31 4.49 1.97
N SER A 72 4.75 4.59 0.76
CA SER A 72 3.32 4.30 0.55
C SER A 72 2.98 2.84 0.84
N PHE A 73 3.85 1.91 0.43
CA PHE A 73 3.65 0.50 0.72
C PHE A 73 3.62 0.24 2.23
N TYR A 74 4.60 0.75 2.97
CA TYR A 74 4.61 0.65 4.43
C TYR A 74 3.36 1.28 5.06
N LEU A 75 3.00 2.51 4.66
CA LEU A 75 1.83 3.19 5.23
C LEU A 75 0.54 2.41 5.01
N ALA A 76 0.34 1.85 3.82
CA ALA A 76 -0.82 1.02 3.50
C ALA A 76 -0.82 -0.32 4.24
N ALA A 77 0.35 -0.96 4.39
CA ALA A 77 0.50 -2.24 5.06
C ALA A 77 -0.01 -2.23 6.51
N ARG A 78 0.17 -1.11 7.22
CA ARG A 78 -0.32 -0.91 8.60
C ARG A 78 -1.83 -1.10 8.76
N HIS A 79 -2.60 -0.97 7.67
CA HIS A 79 -4.04 -1.15 7.68
C HIS A 79 -4.50 -2.60 7.46
N MET A 80 -3.59 -3.57 7.27
CA MET A 80 -3.94 -4.97 7.06
C MET A 80 -4.04 -5.74 8.37
N THR A 81 -5.17 -6.40 8.58
CA THR A 81 -5.45 -7.19 9.79
C THR A 81 -5.53 -8.69 9.53
N HIS A 82 -5.57 -9.12 8.26
CA HIS A 82 -5.63 -10.54 7.89
C HIS A 82 -4.23 -11.12 7.70
N GLU A 83 -3.93 -12.22 8.40
CA GLU A 83 -2.61 -12.88 8.37
C GLU A 83 -2.12 -13.20 6.96
N THR A 84 -3.00 -13.67 6.07
CA THR A 84 -2.64 -13.98 4.67
C THR A 84 -2.13 -12.73 3.94
N GLN A 85 -2.78 -11.57 4.15
CA GLN A 85 -2.35 -10.30 3.55
C GLN A 85 -1.02 -9.82 4.14
N GLN A 86 -0.88 -9.94 5.46
CA GLN A 86 0.35 -9.60 6.18
C GLN A 86 1.53 -10.44 5.68
N ARG A 87 1.34 -11.75 5.50
CA ARG A 87 2.36 -12.66 4.95
C ARG A 87 2.79 -12.25 3.54
N GLU A 88 1.84 -11.93 2.65
CA GLU A 88 2.16 -11.43 1.30
C GLU A 88 2.97 -10.13 1.36
N ILE A 89 2.64 -9.23 2.29
CA ILE A 89 3.38 -7.98 2.49
C ILE A 89 4.82 -8.24 2.93
N LEU A 90 5.03 -9.12 3.90
CA LEU A 90 6.38 -9.48 4.38
C LEU A 90 7.24 -10.07 3.26
N ILE A 91 6.65 -10.95 2.44
CA ILE A 91 7.32 -11.48 1.24
C ILE A 91 7.67 -10.34 0.27
N GLY A 92 6.75 -9.38 0.08
CA GLY A 92 6.98 -8.18 -0.72
C GLY A 92 8.18 -7.36 -0.23
N PHE A 93 8.23 -7.03 1.06
CA PHE A 93 9.37 -6.31 1.64
C PHE A 93 10.68 -7.09 1.50
N ASN A 94 10.69 -8.40 1.74
CA ASN A 94 11.89 -9.22 1.54
C ASN A 94 12.42 -9.16 0.10
N ARG A 95 11.51 -9.19 -0.89
CA ARG A 95 11.90 -9.02 -2.31
C ARG A 95 12.50 -7.64 -2.56
N ILE A 96 11.89 -6.58 -2.03
CA ILE A 96 12.40 -5.20 -2.16
C ILE A 96 13.77 -5.06 -1.47
N GLY A 97 13.96 -5.71 -0.32
CA GLY A 97 15.24 -5.77 0.38
C GLY A 97 16.34 -6.46 -0.43
N ALA A 98 16.01 -7.55 -1.14
CA ALA A 98 16.94 -8.22 -2.06
C ALA A 98 17.34 -7.33 -3.26
N LEU A 99 16.57 -6.28 -3.57
CA LEU A 99 16.92 -5.25 -4.54
C LEU A 99 17.83 -4.15 -3.94
N GLY A 100 18.27 -4.27 -2.68
CA GLY A 100 19.18 -3.33 -2.03
C GLY A 100 18.52 -2.21 -1.24
N TRP A 101 17.19 -2.20 -1.12
CA TRP A 101 16.48 -1.24 -0.28
C TRP A 101 16.54 -1.63 1.20
N ARG A 102 16.71 -0.65 2.09
CA ARG A 102 16.65 -0.88 3.54
C ARG A 102 15.20 -0.97 4.00
N VAL A 103 14.74 -2.17 4.31
CA VAL A 103 13.32 -2.45 4.66
C VAL A 103 13.12 -2.98 6.08
N ASP A 104 14.19 -3.39 6.77
CA ASP A 104 14.10 -4.08 8.07
C ASP A 104 13.31 -3.27 9.11
N GLY A 105 13.59 -1.97 9.22
CA GLY A 105 12.87 -1.08 10.13
C GLY A 105 11.40 -0.87 9.77
N PHE A 106 10.96 -1.14 8.54
CA PHE A 106 9.54 -1.19 8.21
C PHE A 106 8.92 -2.51 8.63
N VAL A 107 9.60 -3.63 8.35
CA VAL A 107 9.16 -4.98 8.71
C VAL A 107 9.01 -5.14 10.22
N GLU A 108 10.03 -4.74 11.00
CA GLU A 108 10.00 -4.79 12.47
C GLU A 108 8.81 -4.04 13.05
N ARG A 109 8.57 -2.81 12.57
CA ARG A 109 7.44 -1.99 13.02
C ARG A 109 6.09 -2.59 12.63
N LEU A 110 5.95 -3.13 11.43
CA LEU A 110 4.71 -3.80 11.01
C LEU A 110 4.40 -5.01 11.89
N LEU A 111 5.40 -5.82 12.20
CA LEU A 111 5.23 -6.97 13.10
C LEU A 111 4.80 -6.49 14.49
N GLN A 112 5.39 -5.43 15.04
CA GLN A 112 4.96 -4.88 16.33
C GLN A 112 3.50 -4.40 16.30
N GLU A 113 3.14 -3.61 15.28
CA GLU A 113 1.80 -3.01 15.16
C GLU A 113 0.69 -4.04 14.92
N TRP A 114 0.95 -5.12 14.18
CA TRP A 114 -0.05 -6.15 13.90
C TRP A 114 -0.32 -7.10 15.07
N HIS A 115 0.62 -7.21 16.01
CA HIS A 115 0.48 -8.04 17.22
C HIS A 115 0.12 -7.21 18.47
N SER A 116 -0.13 -5.91 18.30
CA SER A 116 -0.60 -4.99 19.36
C SER A 116 -2.13 -4.94 19.40
#